data_AF-A0A1B7TD08-F1
#
_entry.id   AF-A0A1B7TD08-F1
#
_cell.length_a   1.000
_cell.length_b   1.000
_cell.length_c   1.000
_cell.angle_alpha   90.00
_cell.angle_beta   90.00
_cell.angle_gamma   90.00
#
_symmetry.space_group_name_H-M   'P 1'
#
loop_
_entity.id
_entity.type
_entity.pdbx_description
1 polymer ?
#
loop_
_entity_poly.entity_id
_entity_poly.type
_entity_poly.pdbx_seq_one_letter_code
_entity_poly.pdbx_strand_id
1 'polypeptide(L)'
;MSQNLNTDRFSDSPEFDSLLSSLSHLLFEINGDISTLQQFLETLESGIANDKSIEKITAKSISNIGNTTTKMIELKNIMDKLVKIDNSQLNNQRIISKDKILRDVNFSVKEFKICQQRLGIFNEKLNNQNKAALMQEEESVVAEQQNTNNNSASLSGNHNKMQMIIERHDPSQLELEYKTNMIKQRDQEISQIQSGIQDINLIFKDLSNLVIEQGQMLDTIESNIYNVETNVRMGSQELSKALEYQIRKSKLCFYLFFFLFMILLFTILFTF
;
A
#
# COMPACT_ATOMS: atom_id res chain seq x y z
N MET A 1 -39.42 -16.03 52.88
CA MET A 1 -39.66 -16.90 51.71
C MET A 1 -39.94 -15.97 50.52
N SER A 2 -38.91 -15.33 49.98
CA SER A 2 -38.15 -15.83 48.82
C SER A 2 -39.02 -15.88 47.58
N GLN A 3 -38.96 -14.85 46.74
CA GLN A 3 -38.68 -14.98 45.30
C GLN A 3 -38.58 -13.58 44.68
N ASN A 4 -37.35 -13.05 44.73
CA ASN A 4 -36.90 -11.99 43.83
C ASN A 4 -36.56 -12.69 42.51
N LEU A 5 -37.56 -12.81 41.63
CA LEU A 5 -37.37 -13.33 40.29
C LEU A 5 -36.70 -12.23 39.45
N ASN A 6 -35.39 -12.40 39.26
CA ASN A 6 -34.58 -11.78 38.23
C ASN A 6 -35.39 -11.66 36.93
N THR A 7 -35.93 -10.47 36.71
CA THR A 7 -36.53 -10.06 35.44
C THR A 7 -35.46 -9.25 34.70
N ASP A 8 -35.11 -9.76 33.52
CA ASP A 8 -34.45 -9.07 32.41
C ASP A 8 -33.07 -8.42 32.66
N ARG A 9 -32.01 -9.24 32.56
CA ARG A 9 -30.65 -8.76 32.22
C ARG A 9 -30.20 -9.15 30.80
N PHE A 10 -31.14 -9.34 29.88
CA PHE A 10 -30.82 -9.35 28.46
C PHE A 10 -30.98 -7.94 27.92
N SER A 11 -29.98 -7.09 28.17
CA SER A 11 -29.86 -5.87 27.39
C SER A 11 -29.48 -6.30 25.99
N ASP A 12 -30.43 -6.27 25.06
CA ASP A 12 -30.11 -6.04 23.67
C ASP A 12 -29.18 -4.82 23.64
N SER A 13 -27.93 -5.02 23.22
CA SER A 13 -26.96 -3.95 23.07
C SER A 13 -26.70 -3.83 21.57
N PRO A 14 -27.69 -3.32 20.80
CA PRO A 14 -27.56 -3.20 19.36
C PRO A 14 -26.38 -2.30 18.98
N GLU A 15 -26.03 -1.36 19.86
CA GLU A 15 -24.83 -0.53 19.72
C GLU A 15 -23.56 -1.39 19.73
N PHE A 16 -23.38 -2.28 20.71
CA PHE A 16 -22.21 -3.18 20.76
C PHE A 16 -22.11 -4.03 19.49
N ASP A 17 -23.21 -4.66 19.09
CA ASP A 17 -23.22 -5.56 17.93
C ASP A 17 -22.94 -4.79 16.63
N SER A 18 -23.43 -3.55 16.51
CA SER A 18 -23.13 -2.67 15.38
C SER A 18 -21.66 -2.25 15.32
N LEU A 19 -21.07 -1.84 16.46
CA LEU A 19 -19.65 -1.47 16.54
C LEU A 19 -18.75 -2.66 16.24
N LEU A 20 -19.07 -3.84 16.77
CA LEU A 20 -18.34 -5.07 16.49
C LEU A 20 -18.39 -5.44 15.01
N SER A 21 -19.55 -5.29 14.38
CA SER A 21 -19.71 -5.54 12.94
C SER A 21 -18.88 -4.56 12.12
N SER A 22 -18.93 -3.26 12.43
CA SER A 22 -18.11 -2.24 11.75
C SER A 22 -16.61 -2.47 11.93
N LEU A 23 -16.17 -2.82 13.14
CA LEU A 23 -14.77 -3.17 13.41
C LEU A 23 -14.32 -4.39 12.61
N SER A 24 -15.16 -5.43 12.56
CA SER A 24 -14.86 -6.65 11.81
C SER A 24 -14.72 -6.36 10.31
N HIS A 25 -15.58 -5.51 9.76
CA HIS A 25 -15.51 -5.10 8.36
C HIS A 25 -14.25 -4.29 8.05
N LEU A 26 -13.96 -3.24 8.85
CA LEU A 26 -12.76 -2.44 8.66
C LEU A 26 -11.48 -3.27 8.82
N LEU A 27 -11.45 -4.15 9.82
CA LEU A 27 -10.33 -5.05 10.05
C LEU A 27 -10.10 -5.99 8.85
N PHE A 28 -11.18 -6.49 8.24
CA PHE A 28 -11.09 -7.31 7.04
C PHE A 28 -10.48 -6.54 5.86
N GLU A 29 -10.94 -5.31 5.61
CA GLU A 29 -10.37 -4.47 4.56
C GLU A 29 -8.90 -4.14 4.81
N ILE A 30 -8.56 -3.73 6.04
CA ILE A 30 -7.18 -3.43 6.45
C ILE A 30 -6.27 -4.63 6.24
N ASN A 31 -6.71 -5.82 6.64
CA ASN A 31 -5.92 -7.03 6.43
C ASN A 31 -5.71 -7.33 4.93
N GLY A 32 -6.72 -7.07 4.09
CA GLY A 32 -6.54 -7.16 2.64
C GLY A 32 -5.52 -6.16 2.09
N ASP A 33 -5.54 -4.92 2.60
CA ASP A 33 -4.56 -3.90 2.23
C ASP A 33 -3.14 -4.29 2.70
N ILE A 34 -3.00 -4.84 3.92
CA ILE A 34 -1.72 -5.36 4.46
C ILE A 34 -1.19 -6.50 3.58
N SER A 35 -2.02 -7.49 3.23
CA SER A 35 -1.59 -8.59 2.36
C SER A 35 -1.13 -8.09 0.98
N THR A 36 -1.82 -7.10 0.43
CA THR A 36 -1.41 -6.47 -0.84
C THR A 36 -0.06 -5.76 -0.69
N LEU A 37 0.14 -5.04 0.40
CA LEU A 37 1.40 -4.36 0.71
C LEU A 37 2.56 -5.35 0.91
N GLN A 38 2.30 -6.50 1.56
CA GLN A 38 3.27 -7.57 1.71
C GLN A 38 3.73 -8.13 0.35
N GLN A 39 2.80 -8.36 -0.59
CA GLN A 39 3.14 -8.81 -1.95
C GLN A 39 3.97 -7.76 -2.72
N PHE A 40 3.65 -6.47 -2.56
CA PHE A 40 4.45 -5.41 -3.14
C PHE A 40 5.87 -5.39 -2.56
N LEU A 41 6.00 -5.53 -1.24
CA LEU A 41 7.29 -5.61 -0.54
C LEU A 41 8.12 -6.81 -1.00
N GLU A 42 7.53 -8.00 -1.07
CA GLU A 42 8.22 -9.19 -1.57
C GLU A 42 8.72 -9.00 -3.00
N THR A 43 7.92 -8.38 -3.86
CA THR A 43 8.32 -8.08 -5.24
C THR A 43 9.50 -7.10 -5.28
N LEU A 44 9.46 -6.04 -4.46
CA LEU A 44 10.53 -5.05 -4.34
C LEU A 44 11.83 -5.67 -3.78
N GLU A 45 11.72 -6.44 -2.70
CA GLU A 45 12.85 -7.07 -2.01
C GLU A 45 13.48 -8.21 -2.80
N SER A 46 12.71 -8.90 -3.66
CA SER A 46 13.21 -10.01 -4.51
C SER A 46 14.29 -9.57 -5.51
N GLY A 47 14.39 -8.28 -5.82
CA GLY A 47 15.35 -7.74 -6.79
C GLY A 47 15.04 -8.12 -8.25
N ILE A 48 13.87 -8.71 -8.54
CA ILE A 48 13.46 -9.10 -9.90
C ILE A 48 12.89 -7.90 -10.69
N ALA A 49 12.47 -6.84 -10.00
CA ALA A 49 11.84 -5.68 -10.61
C ALA A 49 12.87 -4.76 -11.30
N ASN A 50 12.52 -4.26 -12.50
CA ASN A 50 13.27 -3.19 -13.16
C ASN A 50 12.93 -1.82 -12.55
N ASP A 51 13.75 -0.79 -12.80
CA ASP A 51 13.61 0.55 -12.19
C ASP A 51 12.20 1.16 -12.33
N LYS A 52 11.58 1.04 -13.51
CA LYS A 52 10.22 1.53 -13.76
C LYS A 52 9.17 0.78 -12.94
N SER A 53 9.36 -0.52 -12.74
CA SER A 53 8.46 -1.34 -11.91
C SER A 53 8.66 -1.02 -10.44
N ILE A 54 9.91 -0.79 -10.00
CA ILE A 54 10.23 -0.37 -8.63
C ILE A 54 9.52 0.94 -8.30
N GLU A 55 9.61 1.94 -9.17
CA GLU A 55 8.94 3.24 -8.98
C GLU A 55 7.41 3.07 -8.89
N LYS A 56 6.81 2.34 -9.83
CA LYS A 56 5.37 2.10 -9.87
C LYS A 56 4.87 1.32 -8.64
N ILE A 57 5.59 0.29 -8.22
CA ILE A 57 5.22 -0.52 -7.06
C ILE A 57 5.40 0.31 -5.78
N THR A 58 6.47 1.09 -5.66
CA THR A 58 6.70 1.98 -4.52
C THR A 58 5.59 3.02 -4.38
N ALA A 59 5.21 3.68 -5.47
CA ALA A 59 4.10 4.64 -5.47
C ALA A 59 2.77 3.99 -5.04
N LYS A 60 2.50 2.77 -5.51
CA LYS A 60 1.33 1.98 -5.07
C LYS A 60 1.41 1.61 -3.60
N SER A 61 2.58 1.22 -3.10
CA SER A 61 2.79 0.90 -1.68
C SER A 61 2.53 2.11 -0.79
N ILE A 62 2.99 3.29 -1.19
CA ILE A 62 2.74 4.55 -0.45
C ILE A 62 1.26 4.90 -0.45
N SER A 63 0.58 4.80 -1.60
CA SER A 63 -0.87 5.04 -1.68
C SER A 63 -1.66 4.04 -0.82
N ASN A 64 -1.29 2.75 -0.86
CA ASN A 64 -1.88 1.72 -0.01
C ASN A 64 -1.67 2.08 1.47
N ILE A 65 -0.46 2.44 1.89
CA ILE A 65 -0.17 2.87 3.26
C ILE A 65 -1.05 4.05 3.68
N GLY A 66 -1.21 5.08 2.83
CA GLY A 66 -2.05 6.23 3.14
C GLY A 66 -3.53 5.86 3.37
N ASN A 67 -4.08 5.01 2.49
CA ASN A 67 -5.45 4.52 2.60
C ASN A 67 -5.63 3.66 3.87
N THR A 68 -4.72 2.71 4.10
CA THR A 68 -4.74 1.82 5.27
C THR A 68 -4.58 2.59 6.58
N THR A 69 -3.76 3.64 6.60
CA THR A 69 -3.60 4.53 7.76
C THR A 69 -4.91 5.24 8.10
N THR A 70 -5.62 5.74 7.08
CA THR A 70 -6.93 6.38 7.28
C THR A 70 -7.94 5.40 7.88
N LYS A 71 -8.01 4.16 7.35
CA LYS A 71 -8.87 3.11 7.90
C LYS A 71 -8.47 2.70 9.33
N MET A 72 -7.17 2.64 9.64
CA MET A 72 -6.67 2.36 10.99
C MET A 72 -7.09 3.42 12.01
N ILE A 73 -7.07 4.70 11.62
CA ILE A 73 -7.55 5.80 12.48
C ILE A 73 -9.06 5.66 12.74
N GLU A 74 -9.85 5.36 11.71
CA GLU A 74 -11.28 5.08 11.86
C GLU A 74 -11.53 3.88 12.78
N LEU A 75 -10.82 2.78 12.55
CA LEU A 75 -10.87 1.58 13.36
C LEU A 75 -10.56 1.89 14.83
N LYS A 76 -9.51 2.68 15.10
CA LYS A 76 -9.15 3.11 16.46
C LYS A 76 -10.28 3.91 17.12
N ASN A 77 -10.90 4.83 16.40
CA ASN A 77 -12.03 5.62 16.93
C ASN A 77 -13.24 4.76 17.30
N ILE A 78 -13.54 3.73 16.50
CA ILE A 78 -14.63 2.79 16.81
C ILE A 78 -14.22 1.88 17.98
N MET A 79 -12.96 1.46 18.03
CA MET A 79 -12.44 0.63 19.10
C MET A 79 -12.50 1.34 20.46
N ASP A 80 -12.17 2.63 20.51
CA ASP A 80 -12.31 3.45 21.72
C ASP A 80 -13.76 3.50 22.22
N LYS A 81 -14.76 3.50 21.32
CA LYS A 81 -16.18 3.43 21.70
C LYS A 81 -16.53 2.04 22.25
N LEU A 82 -16.07 0.97 21.61
CA LEU A 82 -16.32 -0.41 22.05
C LEU A 82 -15.72 -0.68 23.44
N VAL A 83 -14.50 -0.19 23.70
CA VAL A 83 -13.79 -0.40 24.96
C VAL A 83 -14.52 0.29 26.13
N LYS A 84 -15.14 1.46 25.89
CA LYS A 84 -15.92 2.21 26.88
C LYS A 84 -17.22 1.53 27.32
N ILE A 85 -17.72 0.55 26.55
CA ILE A 85 -18.90 -0.22 26.95
C ILE A 85 -18.51 -1.13 28.11
N ASP A 86 -19.16 -0.95 29.26
CA ASP A 86 -18.88 -1.70 30.49
C ASP A 86 -19.19 -3.20 30.29
N ASN A 87 -18.23 -4.04 30.64
CA ASN A 87 -18.34 -5.49 30.57
C ASN A 87 -19.48 -6.02 31.46
N SER A 88 -19.88 -5.29 32.51
CA SER A 88 -21.01 -5.65 33.37
C SER A 88 -22.36 -5.67 32.63
N GLN A 89 -22.44 -4.99 31.47
CA GLN A 89 -23.62 -4.93 30.59
C GLN A 89 -23.60 -5.99 29.48
N LEU A 90 -22.51 -6.76 29.37
CA LEU A 90 -22.29 -7.73 28.30
C LEU A 90 -22.46 -9.16 28.81
N ASN A 91 -23.00 -10.05 27.97
CA ASN A 91 -22.98 -11.48 28.24
C ASN A 91 -21.57 -12.03 27.98
N ASN A 92 -21.28 -13.24 28.49
CA ASN A 92 -19.97 -13.86 28.34
C ASN A 92 -19.53 -14.01 26.86
N GLN A 93 -20.47 -14.24 25.94
CA GLN A 93 -20.19 -14.33 24.51
C GLN A 93 -19.70 -13.01 23.91
N ARG A 94 -20.35 -11.89 24.23
CA ARG A 94 -19.95 -10.55 23.77
C ARG A 94 -18.60 -10.14 24.36
N ILE A 95 -18.31 -10.50 25.62
CA ILE A 95 -16.99 -10.28 26.24
C ILE A 95 -15.91 -11.02 25.44
N ILE A 96 -16.12 -12.31 25.16
CA ILE A 96 -15.18 -13.11 24.34
C ILE A 96 -14.97 -12.47 22.95
N SER A 97 -16.04 -12.01 22.30
CA SER A 97 -15.95 -11.34 21.00
C SER A 97 -15.20 -10.00 21.07
N LYS A 98 -15.41 -9.22 22.13
CA LYS A 98 -14.69 -7.95 22.41
C LYS A 98 -13.20 -8.20 22.60
N ASP A 99 -12.84 -9.21 23.38
CA ASP A 99 -11.44 -9.55 23.63
C ASP A 99 -10.76 -10.10 22.37
N LYS A 100 -11.50 -10.91 21.58
CA LYS A 100 -11.01 -11.42 20.29
C LYS A 100 -10.71 -10.28 19.32
N ILE A 101 -11.67 -9.37 19.10
CA ILE A 101 -11.47 -8.28 18.14
C ILE A 101 -10.33 -7.36 18.57
N LEU A 102 -10.17 -7.10 19.89
CA LEU A 102 -9.05 -6.31 20.40
C LEU A 102 -7.69 -6.94 20.05
N ARG A 103 -7.55 -8.25 20.25
CA ARG A 103 -6.32 -8.99 19.90
C ARG A 103 -6.06 -8.95 18.40
N ASP A 104 -7.07 -9.25 17.58
CA ASP A 104 -6.93 -9.28 16.13
C ASP A 104 -6.53 -7.89 15.59
N VAL A 105 -7.16 -6.82 16.10
CA VAL A 105 -6.80 -5.43 15.79
C VAL A 105 -5.36 -5.11 16.16
N ASN A 106 -4.92 -5.46 17.37
CA ASN A 106 -3.55 -5.17 17.82
C ASN A 106 -2.51 -5.82 16.92
N PHE A 107 -2.75 -7.07 16.53
CA PHE A 107 -1.89 -7.78 15.61
C PHE A 107 -1.84 -7.11 14.24
N SER A 108 -2.99 -6.78 13.64
CA SER A 108 -3.03 -6.11 12.34
C SER A 108 -2.29 -4.76 12.36
N VAL A 109 -2.40 -4.00 13.45
CA VAL A 109 -1.64 -2.75 13.65
C VAL A 109 -0.14 -3.01 13.71
N LYS A 110 0.29 -4.07 14.41
CA LYS A 110 1.70 -4.49 14.47
C LYS A 110 2.23 -4.89 13.09
N GLU A 111 1.49 -5.72 12.34
CA GLU A 111 1.89 -6.15 11.01
C GLU A 111 1.96 -5.00 10.02
N PHE A 112 1.00 -4.08 10.07
CA PHE A 112 1.03 -2.88 9.24
C PHE A 112 2.26 -2.02 9.53
N LYS A 113 2.59 -1.83 10.80
CA LYS A 113 3.82 -1.13 11.22
C LYS A 113 5.08 -1.80 10.69
N ILE A 114 5.16 -3.13 10.76
CA ILE A 114 6.29 -3.90 10.21
C ILE A 114 6.41 -3.67 8.69
N CYS A 115 5.30 -3.68 7.96
CA CYS A 115 5.30 -3.41 6.52
C CYS A 115 5.77 -1.98 6.19
N GLN A 116 5.32 -0.97 6.94
CA GLN A 116 5.80 0.41 6.78
C GLN A 116 7.32 0.52 7.03
N GLN A 117 7.82 -0.16 8.07
CA GLN A 117 9.25 -0.18 8.39
C GLN A 117 10.08 -0.84 7.29
N ARG A 118 9.62 -2.00 6.78
CA ARG A 118 10.26 -2.68 5.64
C ARG A 118 10.32 -1.79 4.41
N LEU A 119 9.22 -1.11 4.07
CA LEU A 119 9.19 -0.19 2.94
C LEU A 119 10.15 1.00 3.14
N GLY A 120 10.23 1.53 4.36
CA GLY A 120 11.16 2.60 4.73
C GLY A 120 12.61 2.18 4.54
N ILE A 121 12.99 1.02 5.09
CA ILE A 121 14.33 0.43 4.95
C ILE A 121 14.68 0.17 3.48
N PHE A 122 13.73 -0.37 2.71
CA PHE A 122 13.92 -0.62 1.28
C PHE A 122 14.18 0.68 0.52
N ASN A 123 13.37 1.71 0.75
CA ASN A 123 13.55 3.01 0.09
C ASN A 123 14.86 3.70 0.49
N GLU A 124 15.24 3.63 1.77
CA GLU A 124 16.51 4.17 2.24
C GLU A 124 17.69 3.46 1.56
N LYS A 125 17.66 2.12 1.48
CA LYS A 125 18.67 1.33 0.79
C LYS A 125 18.79 1.73 -0.69
N LEU A 126 17.66 1.83 -1.38
CA LEU A 126 17.63 2.20 -2.80
C LEU A 126 18.13 3.64 -3.02
N ASN A 127 17.75 4.57 -2.15
CA ASN A 127 18.19 5.96 -2.19
C ASN A 127 19.71 6.08 -1.95
N ASN A 128 20.25 5.33 -0.99
CA ASN A 128 21.69 5.28 -0.73
C ASN A 128 22.46 4.67 -1.91
N GLN A 129 21.92 3.65 -2.56
CA GLN A 129 22.49 3.08 -3.80
C GLN A 129 22.52 4.11 -4.93
N ASN A 130 21.43 4.85 -5.14
CA ASN A 130 21.36 5.91 -6.15
C ASN A 130 22.35 7.04 -5.86
N LYS A 131 22.50 7.45 -4.59
CA LYS A 131 23.49 8.45 -4.17
C LYS A 131 24.92 7.96 -4.41
N ALA A 132 25.24 6.72 -4.08
CA ALA A 132 26.56 6.15 -4.30
C ALA A 132 26.92 6.04 -5.79
N ALA A 133 25.95 5.63 -6.63
CA ALA A 133 26.14 5.58 -8.08
C ALA A 133 26.42 6.97 -8.68
N LEU A 134 25.71 8.00 -8.20
CA LEU A 134 25.98 9.38 -8.60
C LEU A 134 27.37 9.86 -8.23
N MET A 135 27.83 9.59 -7.00
CA MET A 135 29.16 10.02 -6.55
C MET A 135 30.27 9.34 -7.36
N GLN A 136 30.10 8.06 -7.73
CA GLN A 136 31.06 7.33 -8.58
C GLN A 136 31.13 7.90 -10.00
N GLU A 137 29.97 8.28 -10.56
CA GLU A 137 29.93 8.94 -11.87
C GLU A 137 30.56 10.34 -11.83
N GLU A 138 30.27 11.14 -10.81
CA GLU A 138 30.89 12.46 -10.62
C GLU A 138 32.42 12.36 -10.50
N GLU A 139 32.94 11.40 -9.73
CA GLU A 139 34.38 11.15 -9.63
C GLU A 139 35.01 10.72 -10.98
N SER A 140 34.30 9.88 -11.76
CA SER A 140 34.77 9.44 -13.08
C SER A 140 34.82 10.59 -14.11
N VAL A 141 33.82 11.48 -14.10
CA VAL A 141 33.76 12.65 -15.00
C VAL A 141 34.85 13.66 -14.66
N VAL A 142 35.11 13.89 -13.36
CA VAL A 142 36.21 14.77 -12.91
C VAL A 142 37.57 14.19 -13.30
N ALA A 143 37.75 12.87 -13.23
CA ALA A 143 38.99 12.20 -13.63
C ALA A 143 39.26 12.27 -15.15
N GLU A 144 38.23 12.17 -16.01
CA GLU A 144 38.37 12.32 -17.46
C GLU A 144 38.69 13.76 -17.90
N GLN A 145 38.13 14.77 -17.22
CA GLN A 145 38.42 16.17 -17.49
C GLN A 145 39.86 16.56 -17.12
N GLN A 146 40.43 15.97 -16.06
CA GLN A 146 41.82 16.22 -15.67
C GLN A 146 42.85 15.58 -16.63
N ASN A 147 42.52 14.45 -17.27
CA ASN A 147 43.41 13.80 -18.23
C ASN A 147 43.48 14.53 -19.59
N THR A 148 42.41 15.25 -19.97
CA THR A 148 42.35 15.98 -21.25
C THR A 148 43.16 17.29 -21.20
N ASN A 149 43.31 17.91 -20.03
CA ASN A 149 44.07 19.16 -19.88
C ASN A 149 45.61 18.98 -19.89
N ASN A 150 46.13 17.77 -19.65
CA ASN A 150 47.57 17.53 -19.59
C ASN A 150 48.24 17.22 -20.95
N ASN A 151 47.48 17.12 -22.05
CA ASN A 151 48.01 16.88 -23.40
C ASN A 151 47.90 18.08 -24.36
N SER A 152 47.70 19.29 -23.85
CA SER A 152 47.68 20.52 -24.66
C SER A 152 49.03 21.27 -24.64
N ALA A 153 50.12 20.56 -24.97
CA ALA A 153 51.38 21.19 -25.35
C ALA A 153 51.82 20.68 -26.72
N SER A 154 51.88 21.60 -27.69
CA SER A 154 52.44 21.47 -29.05
C SER A 154 51.47 21.06 -30.17
N LEU A 155 50.87 22.05 -30.87
CA LEU A 155 51.31 22.38 -32.24
C LEU A 155 50.66 23.71 -32.72
N SER A 156 51.52 24.66 -33.07
CA SER A 156 51.20 25.90 -33.78
C SER A 156 50.70 25.58 -35.20
N GLY A 157 49.59 26.20 -35.63
CA GLY A 157 49.03 25.98 -36.97
C GLY A 157 47.79 26.82 -37.26
N ASN A 158 48.02 28.08 -37.58
CA ASN A 158 47.12 29.07 -38.18
C ASN A 158 46.05 28.47 -39.13
N HIS A 159 44.75 28.60 -38.83
CA HIS A 159 43.67 28.69 -39.85
C HIS A 159 42.34 29.21 -39.26
N ASN A 160 41.82 30.26 -39.90
CA ASN A 160 40.49 30.83 -39.70
C ASN A 160 39.39 29.79 -39.93
N LYS A 161 38.56 29.49 -38.92
CA LYS A 161 37.19 28.98 -39.11
C LYS A 161 36.25 29.60 -38.08
N MET A 162 35.25 30.28 -38.62
CA MET A 162 34.06 30.78 -37.95
C MET A 162 33.48 29.73 -36.99
N GLN A 163 33.48 30.07 -35.70
CA GLN A 163 33.01 29.23 -34.62
C GLN A 163 31.48 29.33 -34.56
N MET A 164 30.80 28.36 -35.17
CA MET A 164 29.43 28.06 -34.77
C MET A 164 29.53 27.43 -33.37
N ILE A 165 29.20 28.21 -32.34
CA ILE A 165 29.03 27.69 -30.98
C ILE A 165 27.80 26.79 -31.05
N ILE A 166 28.02 25.51 -31.37
CA ILE A 166 27.07 24.47 -31.00
C ILE A 166 27.21 24.40 -29.49
N GLU A 167 26.26 25.02 -28.79
CA GLU A 167 25.99 24.80 -27.39
C GLU A 167 25.68 23.30 -27.24
N ARG A 168 26.72 22.49 -27.07
CA ARG A 168 26.57 21.09 -26.69
C ARG A 168 26.03 21.13 -25.28
N HIS A 169 24.71 21.05 -25.13
CA HIS A 169 24.13 20.56 -23.89
C HIS A 169 24.75 19.18 -23.65
N ASP A 170 25.63 19.13 -22.66
CA ASP A 170 26.40 17.95 -22.31
C ASP A 170 25.40 16.84 -21.94
N PRO A 171 25.33 15.70 -22.65
CA PRO A 171 24.38 14.62 -22.32
C PRO A 171 24.54 14.12 -20.88
N SER A 172 25.69 14.38 -20.26
CA SER A 172 25.98 14.18 -18.84
C SER A 172 25.12 15.02 -17.89
N GLN A 173 24.75 16.26 -18.25
CA GLN A 173 23.97 17.15 -17.38
C GLN A 173 22.51 16.71 -17.26
N LEU A 174 21.89 16.27 -18.36
CA LEU A 174 20.50 15.83 -18.36
C LEU A 174 20.30 14.53 -17.56
N GLU A 175 21.28 13.62 -17.66
CA GLU A 175 21.29 12.38 -16.90
C GLU A 175 21.51 12.61 -15.40
N LEU A 176 22.42 13.53 -15.06
CA LEU A 176 22.67 13.95 -13.68
C LEU A 176 21.43 14.61 -13.05
N GLU A 177 20.75 15.48 -13.80
CA GLU A 177 19.51 16.12 -13.37
C GLU A 177 18.39 15.07 -13.12
N TYR A 178 18.24 14.10 -14.02
CA TYR A 178 17.29 13.00 -13.85
C TYR A 178 17.55 12.20 -12.56
N LYS A 179 18.80 11.76 -12.36
CA LYS A 179 19.20 10.99 -11.16
C LYS A 179 19.02 11.80 -9.87
N THR A 180 19.33 13.09 -9.91
CA THR A 180 19.11 14.02 -8.77
C THR A 180 17.62 14.16 -8.44
N ASN A 181 16.76 14.27 -9.46
CA ASN A 181 15.31 14.34 -9.26
C ASN A 181 14.74 13.04 -8.70
N MET A 182 15.24 11.87 -9.13
CA MET A 182 14.85 10.58 -8.55
C MET A 182 15.18 10.49 -7.06
N ILE A 183 16.34 10.98 -6.64
CA ILE A 183 16.73 11.03 -5.22
C ILE A 183 15.82 11.95 -4.42
N LYS A 184 15.51 13.15 -4.93
CA LYS A 184 14.59 14.08 -4.25
C LYS A 184 13.20 13.48 -4.07
N GLN A 185 12.66 12.82 -5.10
CA GLN A 185 11.38 12.13 -5.00
C GLN A 185 11.43 11.04 -3.92
N ARG A 186 12.50 10.25 -3.88
CA ARG A 186 12.70 9.22 -2.85
C ARG A 186 12.77 9.79 -1.44
N ASP A 187 13.47 10.90 -1.23
CA ASP A 187 13.54 11.57 0.07
C ASP A 187 12.14 12.04 0.54
N GLN A 188 11.30 12.54 -0.38
CA GLN A 188 9.91 12.87 -0.09
C GLN A 188 9.07 11.64 0.26
N GLU A 189 9.20 10.56 -0.51
CA GLU A 189 8.53 9.28 -0.27
C GLU A 189 8.89 8.71 1.11
N ILE A 190 10.17 8.74 1.49
CA ILE A 190 10.67 8.32 2.81
C ILE A 190 10.05 9.17 3.92
N SER A 191 10.00 10.49 3.74
CA SER A 191 9.41 11.41 4.72
C SER A 191 7.92 11.12 4.95
N GLN A 192 7.16 10.82 3.88
CA GLN A 192 5.76 10.44 3.98
C GLN A 192 5.58 9.12 4.76
N ILE A 193 6.42 8.12 4.47
CA ILE A 193 6.40 6.84 5.20
C ILE A 193 6.73 7.06 6.68
N GLN A 194 7.73 7.91 6.99
CA GLN A 194 8.14 8.20 8.35
C GLN A 194 7.02 8.89 9.16
N SER A 195 6.30 9.84 8.56
CA SER A 195 5.13 10.46 9.18
C SER A 195 4.05 9.42 9.47
N GLY A 196 3.72 8.56 8.49
CA GLY A 196 2.73 7.49 8.67
C GLY A 196 3.12 6.48 9.75
N ILE A 197 4.41 6.18 9.91
CA ILE A 197 4.91 5.31 11.00
C ILE A 197 4.65 5.96 12.37
N GLN A 198 4.79 7.28 12.50
CA GLN A 198 4.53 7.97 13.76
C GLN A 198 3.06 7.87 14.17
N ASP A 199 2.14 8.09 13.25
CA ASP A 199 0.68 7.99 13.49
C ASP A 199 0.29 6.57 13.93
N ILE A 200 0.77 5.56 13.20
CA ILE A 200 0.50 4.16 13.54
C ILE A 200 1.17 3.75 14.85
N ASN A 201 2.33 4.32 15.19
CA ASN A 201 2.99 4.03 16.46
C ASN A 201 2.20 4.58 17.66
N LEU A 202 1.48 5.69 17.51
CA LEU A 202 0.56 6.18 18.53
C LEU A 202 -0.60 5.21 18.72
N ILE A 203 -1.24 4.80 17.62
CA ILE A 203 -2.33 3.81 17.64
C ILE A 203 -1.86 2.49 18.27
N PHE A 204 -0.67 2.01 17.88
CA PHE A 204 -0.09 0.79 18.43
C PHE A 204 0.10 0.87 19.94
N LYS A 205 0.67 1.97 20.46
CA LYS A 205 0.86 2.15 21.90
C LYS A 205 -0.46 2.17 22.66
N ASP A 206 -1.44 2.91 22.16
CA ASP A 206 -2.78 2.98 22.77
C ASP A 206 -3.42 1.60 22.86
N LEU A 207 -3.35 0.81 21.78
CA LEU A 207 -3.97 -0.51 21.71
C LEU A 207 -3.17 -1.59 22.44
N SER A 208 -1.84 -1.48 22.50
CA SER A 208 -1.00 -2.44 23.24
C SER A 208 -1.26 -2.37 24.73
N ASN A 209 -1.54 -1.18 25.26
CA ASN A 209 -1.93 -1.03 26.67
C ASN A 209 -3.26 -1.76 26.97
N LEU A 210 -4.20 -1.75 26.03
CA LEU A 210 -5.49 -2.44 26.18
C LEU A 210 -5.36 -3.98 26.18
N VAL A 211 -4.38 -4.53 25.44
CA VAL A 211 -4.16 -5.99 25.35
C VAL A 211 -3.42 -6.55 26.58
N ILE A 212 -2.51 -5.79 27.17
CA ILE A 212 -1.73 -6.22 28.34
C ILE A 212 -2.64 -6.48 29.56
N GLU A 213 -3.74 -5.73 29.70
CA GLU A 213 -4.71 -5.90 30.79
C GLU A 213 -5.53 -7.20 30.72
N GLN A 214 -5.56 -7.89 29.57
CA GLN A 214 -6.45 -9.03 29.33
C GLN A 214 -5.80 -10.42 29.48
N GLY A 215 -4.48 -10.49 29.73
CA GLY A 215 -3.78 -11.68 30.22
C GLY A 215 -4.22 -13.04 29.68
N GLN A 216 -4.10 -13.32 28.37
CA GLN A 216 -4.11 -14.70 27.83
C GLN A 216 -3.39 -14.81 26.47
N MET A 217 -2.84 -16.00 26.23
CA MET A 217 -1.74 -16.38 25.33
C MET A 217 -1.96 -16.08 23.83
N LEU A 218 -0.86 -15.71 23.17
CA LEU A 218 -0.74 -15.20 21.79
C LEU A 218 -0.97 -16.24 20.67
N ASP A 219 -1.27 -17.50 20.99
CA ASP A 219 -1.09 -18.64 20.06
C ASP A 219 -2.21 -18.85 19.02
N THR A 220 -3.30 -18.08 19.03
CA THR A 220 -4.42 -18.27 18.06
C THR A 220 -4.41 -17.26 16.89
N ILE A 221 -3.46 -16.32 16.87
CA ILE A 221 -3.55 -15.13 16.00
C ILE A 221 -2.97 -15.37 14.60
N GLU A 222 -1.87 -16.13 14.48
CA GLU A 222 -1.25 -16.42 13.18
C GLU A 222 -2.23 -17.10 12.20
N SER A 223 -3.13 -17.94 12.71
CA SER A 223 -4.11 -18.66 11.88
C SER A 223 -5.17 -17.75 11.26
N ASN A 224 -5.64 -16.70 11.97
CA ASN A 224 -6.72 -15.85 11.46
C ASN A 224 -6.26 -15.00 10.27
N ILE A 225 -5.00 -14.54 10.26
CA ILE A 225 -4.48 -13.77 9.14
C ILE A 225 -4.04 -14.66 7.98
N TYR A 226 -3.51 -15.86 8.20
CA TYR A 226 -3.32 -16.81 7.10
C TYR A 226 -4.65 -17.14 6.39
N ASN A 227 -5.74 -17.28 7.16
CA ASN A 227 -7.07 -17.51 6.59
C ASN A 227 -7.60 -16.27 5.87
N VAL A 228 -7.43 -15.05 6.41
CA VAL A 228 -7.85 -13.81 5.74
C VAL A 228 -6.99 -13.50 4.51
N GLU A 229 -5.68 -13.70 4.55
CA GLU A 229 -4.75 -13.56 3.42
C GLU A 229 -5.20 -14.48 2.28
N THR A 230 -5.46 -15.76 2.60
CA THR A 230 -5.91 -16.74 1.60
C THR A 230 -7.29 -16.34 1.04
N ASN A 231 -8.23 -15.95 1.90
CA ASN A 231 -9.60 -15.58 1.51
C ASN A 231 -9.67 -14.27 0.71
N VAL A 232 -8.88 -13.26 1.06
CA VAL A 232 -8.80 -11.99 0.32
C VAL A 232 -8.07 -12.19 -1.00
N ARG A 233 -6.99 -12.99 -1.04
CA ARG A 233 -6.30 -13.31 -2.29
C ARG A 233 -7.23 -14.04 -3.27
N MET A 234 -8.01 -15.00 -2.78
CA MET A 234 -9.03 -15.67 -3.59
C MET A 234 -10.17 -14.71 -3.98
N GLY A 235 -10.69 -13.92 -3.03
CA GLY A 235 -11.77 -12.97 -3.29
C GLY A 235 -11.41 -11.87 -4.28
N SER A 236 -10.19 -11.33 -4.21
CA SER A 236 -9.66 -10.35 -5.17
C SER A 236 -9.46 -10.96 -6.55
N GLN A 237 -9.01 -12.21 -6.64
CA GLN A 237 -8.89 -12.92 -7.92
C GLN A 237 -10.26 -13.17 -8.55
N GLU A 238 -11.26 -13.57 -7.78
CA GLU A 238 -12.62 -13.77 -8.26
C GLU A 238 -13.30 -12.45 -8.65
N LEU A 239 -13.09 -11.37 -7.91
CA LEU A 239 -13.60 -10.04 -8.26
C LEU A 239 -12.97 -9.52 -9.56
N SER A 240 -11.65 -9.72 -9.73
CA SER A 240 -10.95 -9.33 -10.97
C SER A 240 -11.43 -10.14 -12.17
N LYS A 241 -11.65 -11.46 -12.01
CA LYS A 241 -12.27 -12.32 -13.04
C LYS A 241 -13.70 -11.90 -13.36
N ALA A 242 -14.49 -11.50 -12.35
CA ALA A 242 -15.86 -11.04 -12.54
C ALA A 242 -15.92 -9.73 -13.35
N LEU A 243 -15.00 -8.79 -13.08
CA LEU A 243 -14.87 -7.55 -13.84
C LEU A 243 -14.40 -7.81 -15.28
N GLU A 244 -13.42 -8.68 -15.49
CA GLU A 244 -12.99 -9.10 -16.83
C GLU A 244 -14.13 -9.80 -17.60
N TYR A 245 -14.91 -10.64 -16.92
CA TYR A 245 -16.08 -11.30 -17.50
C TYR A 245 -17.17 -10.29 -17.89
N GLN A 246 -17.41 -9.27 -17.07
CA GLN A 246 -18.38 -8.20 -17.34
C GLN A 246 -17.99 -7.36 -18.56
N ILE A 247 -16.69 -7.04 -18.73
CA ILE A 247 -16.16 -6.35 -19.92
C ILE A 247 -16.27 -7.23 -21.17
N ARG A 248 -16.11 -8.56 -21.02
CA ARG A 248 -16.22 -9.50 -22.14
C ARG A 248 -17.67 -9.71 -22.60
N LYS A 249 -18.63 -9.74 -21.67
CA LYS A 249 -20.06 -9.84 -21.97
C LYS A 249 -20.65 -8.56 -22.57
N SER A 250 -20.18 -7.37 -22.19
CA SER A 250 -20.67 -6.12 -22.78
C SER A 250 -20.38 -6.05 -24.30
N LYS A 251 -19.23 -6.57 -24.74
CA LYS A 251 -18.90 -6.70 -26.17
C LYS A 251 -19.79 -7.71 -26.89
N LEU A 252 -20.09 -8.85 -26.26
CA LEU A 252 -20.98 -9.88 -26.82
C LEU A 252 -22.42 -9.40 -26.98
N CYS A 253 -22.94 -8.64 -26.00
CA CYS A 253 -24.26 -8.00 -26.12
C CYS A 253 -24.30 -7.00 -27.27
N PHE A 254 -23.24 -6.22 -27.48
CA PHE A 254 -23.15 -5.29 -28.60
C PHE A 254 -23.13 -6.00 -29.96
N TYR A 255 -22.36 -7.09 -30.10
CA TYR A 255 -22.35 -7.89 -31.33
C TYR A 255 -23.71 -8.55 -31.62
N LEU A 256 -24.40 -9.05 -30.59
CA LEU A 256 -25.74 -9.64 -30.74
C LEU A 256 -26.78 -8.60 -31.18
N PHE A 257 -26.73 -7.39 -30.60
CA PHE A 257 -27.59 -6.29 -31.01
C PHE A 257 -27.33 -5.86 -32.46
N PHE A 258 -26.06 -5.75 -32.87
CA PHE A 258 -25.68 -5.42 -34.24
C PHE A 258 -26.13 -6.48 -35.24
N PHE A 259 -26.00 -7.75 -34.90
CA PHE A 259 -26.47 -8.86 -35.73
C PHE A 259 -28.00 -8.82 -35.93
N LEU A 260 -28.76 -8.58 -34.86
CA LEU A 260 -30.22 -8.46 -34.93
C LEU A 260 -30.65 -7.25 -35.79
N PHE A 261 -29.92 -6.14 -35.67
CA PHE A 261 -30.14 -4.94 -36.47
C PHE A 261 -29.88 -5.18 -37.98
N MET A 262 -28.83 -5.93 -38.31
CA MET A 262 -28.53 -6.30 -39.70
C MET A 262 -29.62 -7.19 -40.31
N ILE A 263 -30.16 -8.15 -39.55
CA ILE A 263 -31.29 -8.98 -40.01
C ILE A 263 -32.51 -8.11 -40.28
N LEU A 264 -32.84 -7.19 -39.38
CA LEU A 264 -33.96 -6.26 -39.55
C LEU A 264 -33.84 -5.45 -40.86
N LEU A 265 -32.67 -4.84 -41.11
CA LEU A 265 -32.42 -4.09 -42.33
C LEU A 265 -32.59 -4.94 -43.60
N PHE A 266 -32.11 -6.18 -43.56
CA PHE A 266 -32.22 -7.10 -44.69
C PHE A 266 -33.69 -7.46 -45.00
N THR A 267 -34.50 -7.69 -43.97
CA THR A 267 -35.93 -7.98 -44.17
C THR A 267 -36.70 -6.78 -44.75
N ILE A 268 -36.35 -5.55 -44.34
CA ILE A 268 -36.96 -4.33 -44.88
C ILE A 268 -36.58 -4.14 -46.35
N LEU A 269 -35.29 -4.30 -46.70
CA LEU A 269 -34.80 -4.18 -48.08
C LEU A 269 -35.39 -5.24 -49.01
N PHE A 270 -35.68 -6.45 -48.53
CA PHE A 270 -36.27 -7.50 -49.36
C PHE A 270 -37.79 -7.30 -49.57
N THR A 271 -38.45 -6.64 -48.61
CA THR A 271 -39.91 -6.44 -48.64
C THR A 271 -40.33 -5.19 -49.43
N PHE A 272 -39.44 -4.19 -49.56
CA PHE A 272 -39.62 -2.97 -50.34
C PHE A 272 -38.81 -2.99 -51.63
#